data_AF-A0A5C6Q285-F1
#
_entry.id   AF-A0A5C6Q285-F1
#
_cell.length_a   1.000
_cell.length_b   1.000
_cell.length_c   1.000
_cell.angle_alpha   90.00
_cell.angle_beta   90.00
_cell.angle_gamma   90.00
#
_symmetry.space_group_name_H-M   'P 1'
#
loop_
_entity.id
_entity.type
_entity.pdbx_description
1 polymer ?
#
loop_
_entity_poly.entity_id
_entity_poly.type
_entity_poly.pdbx_seq_one_letter_code
_entity_poly.pdbx_strand_id
1 'polypeptide(L)'
;MINKNFIIPFLFTPIILAISACGGSDNSSVKAKEQPAEQAKFSLGISDAPIDEADSVFIEIDEITISGSETETTVISEFTNENNEIVATIKINLLDFQGTDQLKIVDEAQGVTMSPGTYSMELLVVDAGSYVLLDNDATEYSIKVPSSRVSV
;
A
#
# COMPACT_ATOMS: atom_id res chain seq x y z
N MET A 1 39.32 -72.79 8.09
CA MET A 1 39.56 -71.34 7.90
C MET A 1 39.50 -71.08 6.40
N ILE A 2 38.43 -70.43 5.94
CA ILE A 2 38.11 -70.22 4.52
C ILE A 2 38.18 -68.72 4.22
N ASN A 3 38.71 -68.42 3.03
CA ASN A 3 38.92 -67.10 2.45
C ASN A 3 37.62 -66.46 1.90
N LYS A 4 37.61 -65.13 1.71
CA LYS A 4 37.50 -64.47 0.39
C LYS A 4 37.16 -62.97 0.47
N ASN A 5 37.81 -62.26 -0.44
CA ASN A 5 37.69 -60.87 -0.82
C ASN A 5 36.24 -60.47 -1.15
N PHE A 6 35.79 -59.33 -0.61
CA PHE A 6 34.47 -58.78 -0.84
C PHE A 6 34.53 -57.76 -1.98
N ILE A 7 34.11 -58.19 -3.17
CA ILE A 7 34.02 -57.37 -4.39
C ILE A 7 32.56 -56.94 -4.53
N ILE A 8 32.32 -55.63 -4.61
CA ILE A 8 31.01 -54.99 -4.77
C ILE A 8 30.61 -55.00 -6.26
N PRO A 9 29.36 -55.37 -6.61
CA PRO A 9 28.80 -55.05 -7.92
C PRO A 9 27.72 -53.96 -7.83
N PHE A 10 27.96 -52.94 -8.64
CA PHE A 10 27.09 -51.88 -9.10
C PHE A 10 25.88 -52.45 -9.87
N LEU A 11 24.66 -52.09 -9.49
CA LEU A 11 23.42 -52.48 -10.18
C LEU A 11 22.64 -51.23 -10.59
N PHE A 12 22.68 -50.97 -11.91
CA PHE A 12 21.89 -49.99 -12.65
C PHE A 12 20.43 -50.49 -12.76
N THR A 13 19.46 -49.68 -12.36
CA THR A 13 18.03 -49.99 -12.53
C THR A 13 17.40 -48.94 -13.47
N PRO A 14 16.80 -49.34 -14.61
CA PRO A 14 16.02 -48.41 -15.43
C PRO A 14 14.57 -48.34 -14.91
N ILE A 15 14.07 -47.14 -14.62
CA ILE A 15 12.65 -46.88 -14.34
C ILE A 15 11.95 -46.60 -15.67
N ILE A 16 10.92 -47.40 -15.95
CA ILE A 16 10.06 -47.37 -17.13
C ILE A 16 9.01 -46.27 -16.92
N LEU A 17 8.98 -45.26 -17.82
CA LEU A 17 7.86 -44.32 -17.90
C LEU A 17 6.67 -45.00 -18.61
N ALA A 18 5.60 -45.25 -17.87
CA ALA A 18 4.30 -45.57 -18.45
C ALA A 18 3.57 -44.25 -18.77
N ILE A 19 3.47 -43.92 -20.05
CA ILE A 19 2.59 -42.85 -20.55
C ILE A 19 1.22 -43.48 -20.77
N SER A 20 0.31 -43.32 -19.81
CA SER A 20 -1.11 -43.61 -20.02
C SER A 20 -1.74 -42.43 -20.76
N ALA A 21 -1.89 -42.58 -22.08
CA ALA A 21 -2.79 -41.77 -22.89
C ALA A 21 -4.10 -42.56 -23.11
N CYS A 22 -5.19 -42.08 -22.54
CA CYS A 22 -6.58 -42.42 -22.88
C CYS A 22 -7.45 -41.43 -22.08
N GLY A 23 -8.15 -40.46 -22.68
CA GLY A 23 -9.29 -40.70 -23.57
C GLY A 23 -10.57 -40.63 -22.74
N GLY A 24 -11.22 -39.47 -22.70
CA GLY A 24 -12.46 -39.26 -21.92
C GLY A 24 -13.08 -37.90 -22.20
N SER A 25 -13.97 -37.86 -23.18
CA SER A 25 -14.85 -36.73 -23.48
C SER A 25 -15.98 -36.71 -22.44
N ASP A 26 -15.89 -35.81 -21.46
CA ASP A 26 -17.03 -35.45 -20.61
C ASP A 26 -17.26 -33.95 -20.67
N ASN A 27 -18.46 -33.59 -21.12
CA ASN A 27 -19.04 -32.26 -21.06
C ASN A 27 -19.17 -31.85 -19.58
N SER A 28 -18.06 -31.39 -19.02
CA SER A 28 -17.99 -30.80 -17.68
C SER A 28 -17.72 -29.33 -17.90
N SER A 29 -18.70 -28.51 -17.55
CA SER A 29 -18.54 -27.08 -17.38
C SER A 29 -17.31 -26.84 -16.52
N VAL A 30 -16.20 -26.48 -17.17
CA VAL A 30 -15.03 -25.95 -16.48
C VAL A 30 -15.54 -24.66 -15.85
N LYS A 31 -15.95 -24.76 -14.58
CA LYS A 31 -15.91 -23.64 -13.67
C LYS A 31 -14.49 -23.12 -13.79
N ALA A 32 -14.32 -22.05 -14.55
CA ALA A 32 -13.09 -21.30 -14.58
C ALA A 32 -12.73 -21.11 -13.11
N LYS A 33 -11.60 -21.69 -12.71
CA LYS A 33 -11.06 -21.50 -11.37
C LYS A 33 -10.75 -20.01 -11.33
N GLU A 34 -11.64 -19.21 -10.74
CA GLU A 34 -11.44 -17.78 -10.57
C GLU A 34 -10.11 -17.64 -9.82
N GLN A 35 -9.08 -17.24 -10.57
CA GLN A 35 -7.79 -16.93 -9.99
C GLN A 35 -8.07 -15.74 -9.04
N PRO A 36 -7.67 -15.80 -7.76
CA PRO A 36 -7.93 -14.69 -6.85
C PRO A 36 -7.39 -13.42 -7.50
N ALA A 37 -8.23 -12.39 -7.58
CA ALA A 37 -7.82 -11.10 -8.11
C ALA A 37 -6.60 -10.64 -7.32
N GLU A 38 -5.50 -10.36 -8.02
CA GLU A 38 -4.25 -9.96 -7.40
C GLU A 38 -4.42 -8.56 -6.80
N GLN A 39 -4.42 -8.48 -5.47
CA GLN A 39 -4.52 -7.22 -4.74
C GLN A 39 -3.14 -6.59 -4.58
N ALA A 40 -3.04 -5.28 -4.75
CA ALA A 40 -1.84 -4.51 -4.52
C ALA A 40 -1.88 -3.86 -3.13
N LYS A 41 -0.72 -3.70 -2.48
CA LYS A 41 -0.62 -2.92 -1.26
C LYS A 41 -0.65 -1.43 -1.58
N PHE A 42 -1.35 -0.67 -0.75
CA PHE A 42 -1.45 0.78 -0.86
C PHE A 42 -0.57 1.46 0.18
N SER A 43 0.10 2.53 -0.23
CA SER A 43 0.81 3.45 0.67
C SER A 43 0.65 4.87 0.15
N LEU A 44 0.69 5.85 1.06
CA LEU A 44 0.54 7.26 0.75
C LEU A 44 1.62 8.06 1.47
N GLY A 45 2.37 8.82 0.67
CA GLY A 45 3.32 9.80 1.15
C GLY A 45 2.83 11.22 0.90
N ILE A 46 3.18 12.13 1.79
CA ILE A 46 2.93 13.56 1.65
C ILE A 46 4.24 14.34 1.72
N SER A 47 4.37 15.32 0.84
CA SER A 47 5.52 16.21 0.71
C SER A 47 5.03 17.56 0.18
N ASP A 48 5.83 18.61 0.36
CA ASP A 48 5.57 19.92 -0.22
C ASP A 48 6.70 20.38 -1.15
N ALA A 49 6.37 21.34 -2.02
CA ALA A 49 7.39 22.04 -2.77
C ALA A 49 8.24 22.90 -1.82
N PRO A 50 9.54 23.10 -2.09
CA PRO A 50 10.35 24.03 -1.33
C PRO A 50 9.73 25.45 -1.34
N ILE A 51 9.54 26.01 -0.15
CA ILE A 51 9.08 27.39 0.06
C ILE A 51 9.94 28.05 1.13
N ASP A 52 10.35 29.30 0.86
CA ASP A 52 11.30 30.04 1.71
C ASP A 52 10.62 31.10 2.59
N GLU A 53 9.32 31.38 2.38
CA GLU A 53 8.60 32.52 2.98
C GLU A 53 7.69 32.14 4.16
N ALA A 54 7.79 30.91 4.68
CA ALA A 54 7.00 30.41 5.79
C ALA A 54 7.87 29.85 6.93
N ASP A 55 7.47 30.13 8.17
CA ASP A 55 8.10 29.57 9.37
C ASP A 55 7.60 28.15 9.66
N SER A 56 6.31 27.90 9.41
CA SER A 56 5.72 26.57 9.50
C SER A 56 4.44 26.48 8.67
N VAL A 57 4.16 25.28 8.16
CA VAL A 57 2.97 24.98 7.37
C VAL A 57 2.36 23.72 7.93
N PHE A 58 1.35 23.86 8.77
CA PHE A 58 0.67 22.73 9.39
C PHE A 58 -0.57 22.32 8.59
N ILE A 59 -0.71 21.01 8.37
CA ILE A 59 -1.96 20.39 7.95
C ILE A 59 -2.36 19.34 8.98
N GLU A 60 -3.66 19.22 9.24
CA GLU A 60 -4.21 18.16 10.08
C GLU A 60 -5.20 17.32 9.26
N ILE A 61 -4.90 16.05 9.09
CA ILE A 61 -5.71 15.11 8.30
C ILE A 61 -6.57 14.27 9.25
N ASP A 62 -7.86 14.20 8.96
CA ASP A 62 -8.86 13.42 9.71
C ASP A 62 -9.23 12.12 9.00
N GLU A 63 -9.37 12.17 7.68
CA GLU A 63 -9.80 11.00 6.91
C GLU A 63 -9.18 10.99 5.51
N ILE A 64 -8.91 9.79 5.02
CA ILE A 64 -8.59 9.54 3.61
C ILE A 64 -9.65 8.61 3.04
N THR A 65 -10.38 9.08 2.04
CA THR A 65 -11.35 8.26 1.31
C THR A 65 -10.81 7.94 -0.09
N ILE A 66 -10.73 6.65 -0.40
CA ILE A 66 -10.31 6.12 -1.71
C ILE A 66 -11.51 5.44 -2.35
N SER A 67 -12.02 6.02 -3.43
CA SER A 67 -13.20 5.53 -4.15
C SER A 67 -12.79 4.99 -5.53
N GLY A 68 -13.05 3.72 -5.77
CA GLY A 68 -12.80 3.01 -7.03
C GLY A 68 -14.03 2.91 -7.92
N SER A 69 -14.26 1.74 -8.52
CA SER A 69 -15.51 1.42 -9.21
C SER A 69 -16.73 1.55 -8.27
N GLU A 70 -17.95 1.68 -8.80
CA GLU A 70 -19.12 2.23 -8.08
C GLU A 70 -19.47 1.67 -6.68
N THR A 71 -18.89 0.54 -6.27
CA THR A 71 -19.09 -0.06 -4.95
C THR A 71 -17.82 -0.23 -4.10
N GLU A 72 -16.63 0.11 -4.63
CA GLU A 72 -15.36 -0.02 -3.92
C GLU A 72 -14.98 1.30 -3.24
N THR A 73 -15.17 1.39 -1.93
CA THR A 73 -14.71 2.52 -1.12
C THR A 73 -13.88 2.02 0.04
N THR A 74 -12.68 2.57 0.19
CA THR A 74 -11.80 2.36 1.35
C THR A 74 -11.69 3.67 2.11
N VAL A 75 -11.92 3.62 3.42
CA VAL A 75 -11.83 4.78 4.32
C VAL A 75 -10.73 4.51 5.34
N ILE A 76 -9.83 5.47 5.51
CA ILE A 76 -8.75 5.46 6.49
C ILE A 76 -8.98 6.63 7.44
N SER A 77 -9.32 6.33 8.69
CA SER A 77 -9.66 7.30 9.74
C SER A 77 -8.82 7.10 11.01
N GLU A 78 -7.76 6.31 10.91
CA GLU A 78 -6.81 6.05 11.99
C GLU A 78 -5.40 6.12 11.41
N PHE A 79 -4.52 6.83 12.09
CA PHE A 79 -3.14 7.06 11.68
C PHE A 79 -2.18 6.59 12.75
N THR A 80 -0.92 6.40 12.37
CA THR A 80 0.17 6.10 13.31
C THR A 80 1.04 7.34 13.45
N ASN A 81 1.16 7.88 14.65
CA ASN A 81 2.01 9.04 14.92
C ASN A 81 3.51 8.64 15.05
N GLU A 82 4.37 9.62 15.25
CA GLU A 82 5.83 9.43 15.42
C GLU A 82 6.21 8.56 16.64
N ASN A 83 5.31 8.47 17.63
CA ASN A 83 5.49 7.64 18.83
C ASN A 83 4.95 6.20 18.64
N ASN A 84 4.56 5.83 17.42
CA ASN A 84 3.90 4.56 17.09
C ASN A 84 2.53 4.35 17.77
N GLU A 85 1.84 5.43 18.13
CA GLU A 85 0.51 5.39 18.71
C GLU A 85 -0.55 5.57 17.63
N ILE A 86 -1.69 4.88 17.80
CA ILE A 86 -2.85 5.06 16.92
C ILE A 86 -3.58 6.33 17.34
N VAL A 87 -3.79 7.24 16.38
CA VAL A 87 -4.45 8.54 16.56
C VAL A 87 -5.57 8.71 15.54
N ALA A 88 -6.60 9.48 15.90
CA ALA A 88 -7.73 9.75 15.02
C ALA A 88 -7.39 10.77 13.92
N THR A 89 -6.55 11.75 14.23
CA THR A 89 -6.05 12.74 13.26
C THR A 89 -4.53 12.77 13.29
N ILE A 90 -3.91 13.14 12.17
CA ILE A 90 -2.46 13.33 12.08
C ILE A 90 -2.15 14.76 11.66
N LYS A 91 -1.38 15.47 12.50
CA LYS A 91 -0.91 16.83 12.26
C LYS A 91 0.54 16.81 11.80
N ILE A 92 0.82 17.50 10.70
CA ILE A 92 2.09 17.41 9.97
C ILE A 92 2.56 18.83 9.66
N ASN A 93 3.81 19.14 9.97
CA ASN A 93 4.48 20.32 9.44
C ASN A 93 5.08 19.97 8.07
N LEU A 94 4.55 20.55 6.99
CA LEU A 94 4.97 20.26 5.62
C LEU A 94 6.39 20.75 5.32
N LEU A 95 6.88 21.75 6.07
CA LEU A 95 8.25 22.24 5.90
C LEU A 95 9.31 21.20 6.32
N ASP A 96 8.93 20.22 7.14
CA ASP A 96 9.83 19.12 7.52
C ASP A 96 9.97 18.07 6.40
N PHE A 97 9.11 18.12 5.38
CA PHE A 97 9.04 17.13 4.29
C PHE A 97 8.94 17.83 2.92
N GLN A 98 10.06 18.36 2.45
CA GLN A 98 10.13 19.11 1.19
C GLN A 98 10.88 18.36 0.08
N GLY A 99 10.51 18.64 -1.17
CA GLY A 99 11.25 18.16 -2.33
C GLY A 99 11.17 16.64 -2.50
N THR A 100 12.26 15.93 -2.22
CA THR A 100 12.29 14.46 -2.28
C THR A 100 11.93 13.79 -0.96
N ASP A 101 11.88 14.57 0.13
CA ASP A 101 11.52 14.05 1.45
C ASP A 101 10.00 14.01 1.57
N GLN A 102 9.50 12.91 2.12
CA GLN A 102 8.06 12.68 2.29
C GLN A 102 7.77 11.97 3.61
N LEU A 103 6.68 12.36 4.26
CA LEU A 103 6.11 11.60 5.36
C LEU A 103 5.16 10.53 4.82
N LYS A 104 5.37 9.27 5.19
CA LYS A 104 4.41 8.21 4.90
C LYS A 104 3.29 8.23 5.94
N ILE A 105 2.10 8.67 5.52
CA ILE A 105 0.91 8.72 6.37
C ILE A 105 0.08 7.43 6.30
N VAL A 106 0.25 6.66 5.22
CA VAL A 106 -0.24 5.29 5.08
C VAL A 106 0.92 4.41 4.63
N ASP A 107 1.27 3.39 5.42
CA ASP A 107 2.34 2.45 5.09
C ASP A 107 1.75 1.10 4.66
N GLU A 108 2.46 0.38 3.79
CA GLU A 108 2.12 -0.98 3.39
C GLU A 108 1.93 -1.95 4.58
N ALA A 109 2.60 -1.69 5.70
CA ALA A 109 2.49 -2.45 6.94
C ALA A 109 1.10 -2.30 7.60
N GLN A 110 0.35 -1.24 7.30
CA GLN A 110 -1.03 -1.07 7.78
C GLN A 110 -2.01 -2.02 7.07
N GLY A 111 -1.57 -2.71 6.01
CA GLY A 111 -2.34 -3.78 5.38
C GLY A 111 -3.49 -3.29 4.48
N VAL A 112 -3.49 -2.02 4.08
CA VAL A 112 -4.43 -1.50 3.09
C VAL A 112 -4.11 -2.12 1.73
N THR A 113 -5.08 -2.83 1.15
CA THR A 113 -4.93 -3.50 -0.14
C THR A 113 -6.05 -3.11 -1.10
N MET A 114 -5.70 -2.90 -2.36
CA MET A 114 -6.62 -2.43 -3.40
C MET A 114 -6.64 -3.42 -4.57
N SER A 115 -7.80 -3.57 -5.21
CA SER A 115 -7.90 -4.25 -6.50
C SER A 115 -7.20 -3.42 -7.60
N PRO A 116 -6.80 -4.02 -8.74
CA PRO A 116 -6.35 -3.25 -9.88
C PRO A 116 -7.52 -2.44 -10.46
N GLY A 117 -7.33 -1.13 -10.60
CA GLY A 117 -8.40 -0.24 -11.06
C GLY A 117 -8.02 1.23 -11.04
N THR A 118 -8.96 2.07 -11.45
CA THR A 118 -8.86 3.52 -11.34
C THR A 118 -9.53 3.96 -10.04
N TYR A 119 -8.85 4.84 -9.31
CA TYR A 119 -9.30 5.32 -8.01
C TYR A 119 -9.26 6.84 -7.97
N SER A 120 -10.17 7.42 -7.19
CA SER A 120 -10.13 8.81 -6.78
C SER A 120 -9.87 8.88 -5.28
N MET A 121 -9.07 9.86 -4.88
CA MET A 121 -8.72 10.08 -3.47
C MET A 121 -9.26 11.43 -3.00
N GLU A 122 -9.78 11.43 -1.78
CA GLU A 122 -10.21 12.59 -1.04
C GLU A 122 -9.51 12.61 0.34
N LEU A 123 -9.00 13.78 0.70
CA LEU A 123 -8.37 14.05 1.99
C LEU A 123 -9.30 14.99 2.77
N LEU A 124 -9.79 14.54 3.91
CA LEU A 124 -10.53 15.38 4.85
C LEU A 124 -9.53 16.06 5.78
N VAL A 125 -9.48 17.38 5.71
CA VAL A 125 -8.55 18.22 6.47
C VAL A 125 -9.31 18.99 7.55
N VAL A 126 -8.74 19.07 8.75
CA VAL A 126 -9.29 19.83 9.87
C VAL A 126 -8.85 21.29 9.75
N ASP A 127 -9.79 22.17 9.39
CA ASP A 127 -9.53 23.61 9.21
C ASP A 127 -8.87 24.26 10.44
N ALA A 128 -9.33 23.91 11.65
CA ALA A 128 -8.79 24.46 12.90
C ALA A 128 -7.36 23.99 13.22
N GLY A 129 -6.94 22.87 12.64
CA GLY A 129 -5.60 22.30 12.80
C GLY A 129 -4.61 22.72 11.70
N SER A 130 -5.09 23.40 10.66
CA SER A 130 -4.37 23.62 9.41
C SER A 130 -4.11 25.11 9.13
N TYR A 131 -2.86 25.53 9.19
CA TYR A 131 -2.46 26.94 9.11
C TYR A 131 -1.02 27.13 8.66
N VAL A 132 -0.71 28.33 8.18
CA VAL A 132 0.65 28.82 7.92
C VAL A 132 1.02 29.85 8.99
N LEU A 133 2.25 29.79 9.47
CA LEU A 133 2.93 30.90 10.13
C LEU A 133 3.94 31.49 9.15
N LEU A 134 3.91 32.81 8.96
CA LEU A 134 4.85 33.51 8.08
C LEU A 134 6.08 33.95 8.87
N ASP A 135 7.20 34.12 8.19
CA ASP A 135 8.44 34.59 8.82
C ASP A 135 8.23 35.94 9.51
N ASN A 136 8.63 36.00 10.79
CA ASN A 136 8.45 37.15 11.68
C ASN A 136 6.99 37.54 11.96
N ASP A 137 6.02 36.65 11.71
CA ASP A 137 4.61 36.85 12.04
C ASP A 137 4.03 35.62 12.74
N ALA A 138 3.69 35.80 14.02
CA ALA A 138 3.06 34.76 14.84
C ALA A 138 1.56 34.58 14.56
N THR A 139 1.00 35.28 13.56
CA THR A 139 -0.40 35.14 13.16
C THR A 139 -0.61 33.87 12.37
N GLU A 140 -1.55 33.03 12.81
CA GLU A 140 -1.99 31.85 12.07
C GLU A 140 -2.88 32.24 10.88
N TYR A 141 -2.44 31.88 9.68
CA TYR A 141 -3.21 32.04 8.45
C TYR A 141 -3.80 30.69 8.05
N SER A 142 -5.14 30.57 8.07
CA SER A 142 -5.81 29.33 7.68
C SER A 142 -5.45 28.93 6.25
N ILE A 143 -5.08 27.66 6.07
CA ILE A 143 -4.81 27.11 4.75
C ILE A 143 -6.13 26.72 4.11
N LYS A 144 -6.38 27.25 2.90
CA LYS A 144 -7.44 26.74 2.06
C LYS A 144 -6.90 25.57 1.26
N VAL A 145 -7.08 24.36 1.75
CA VAL A 145 -6.81 23.16 0.95
C VAL A 145 -7.93 23.07 -0.09
N PRO A 146 -7.65 23.25 -1.40
CA PRO A 146 -8.66 22.93 -2.39
C PRO A 146 -8.89 21.42 -2.28
N SER A 147 -10.11 21.00 -1.95
CA SER A 147 -10.53 19.61 -2.05
C SER A 147 -10.56 19.20 -3.53
N SER A 148 -9.40 19.07 -4.15
CA SER A 148 -9.27 18.52 -5.49
C SER A 148 -9.27 17.01 -5.38
N ARG A 149 -10.33 16.39 -5.89
CA ARG A 149 -10.32 14.98 -6.30
C ARG A 149 -9.11 14.75 -7.19
N VAL A 150 -8.11 14.04 -6.69
CA VAL A 150 -7.00 13.55 -7.52
C VAL A 150 -7.49 12.27 -8.18
N SER A 151 -7.66 12.29 -9.50
CA SER A 151 -7.78 11.08 -10.31
C SER A 151 -6.38 10.72 -10.78
N VAL A 152 -5.83 9.62 -10.29
CA VAL A 152 -4.56 9.04 -10.76
C VAL A 152 -4.87 7.94 -11.77
#